data_AF-A0A6P0NCW8-F1
#
_entry.id   AF-A0A6P0NCW8-F1
#
_cell.length_a   1.000
_cell.length_b   1.000
_cell.length_c   1.000
_cell.angle_alpha   90.00
_cell.angle_beta   90.00
_cell.angle_gamma   90.00
#
_symmetry.space_group_name_H-M   'P 1'
#
loop_
_entity.id
_entity.type
_entity.pdbx_description
1 polymer ?
#
loop_
_entity_poly.entity_id
_entity_poly.type
_entity_poly.pdbx_seq_one_letter_code
_entity_poly.pdbx_strand_id
1 'polypeptide(L)' 'QLGQGENAVQPLNDRDGARSLANLTPLGNPGSDRIKLQFQVDGERYLRVTVDDLLTNETLLTNQVVAQLS' A
#
# COMPACT_ATOMS: atom_id res chain seq x y z
N GLN A 1 -13.09 -21.89 7.53
CA GLN A 1 -13.93 -21.54 6.36
C GLN A 1 -14.26 -20.06 6.49
N LEU A 2 -13.50 -19.19 5.83
CA LEU A 2 -13.74 -17.74 5.87
C LEU A 2 -14.87 -17.44 4.87
N GLY A 3 -15.89 -16.72 5.35
CA GLY A 3 -17.23 -16.69 4.78
C GLY A 3 -17.33 -16.21 3.33
N GLN A 4 -18.26 -16.83 2.60
CA GLN A 4 -18.82 -16.32 1.36
C GLN A 4 -19.72 -15.11 1.65
N GLY A 5 -19.10 -13.98 2.01
CA GLY A 5 -19.71 -12.67 1.94
C GLY A 5 -18.88 -11.84 0.97
N GLU A 6 -19.49 -11.36 -0.10
CA GLU A 6 -18.91 -10.38 -1.03
C GLU A 6 -18.61 -9.07 -0.29
N ASN A 7 -17.59 -9.04 0.57
CA ASN A 7 -16.97 -7.78 0.93
C ASN A 7 -16.18 -7.33 -0.30
N ALA A 8 -16.87 -6.57 -1.16
CA ALA A 8 -16.33 -6.03 -2.40
C ALA A 8 -15.27 -4.98 -2.04
N VAL A 9 -14.01 -5.42 -1.94
CA VAL A 9 -12.87 -4.52 -1.93
C VAL A 9 -12.72 -4.00 -3.36
N GLN A 10 -12.84 -2.69 -3.55
CA GLN A 10 -12.53 -2.07 -4.83
C GLN A 10 -11.07 -1.60 -4.81
N PRO A 11 -10.13 -2.30 -5.48
CA PRO A 11 -8.77 -1.81 -5.58
C PRO A 11 -8.75 -0.54 -6.44
N LEU A 12 -8.16 0.53 -5.91
CA LEU A 12 -8.03 1.79 -6.62
C LEU A 12 -6.67 1.91 -7.33
N ASN A 13 -5.70 1.09 -6.93
CA ASN A 13 -4.35 1.03 -7.51
C ASN A 13 -4.19 -0.10 -8.56
N ASP A 14 -5.23 -0.87 -8.86
CA ASP A 14 -5.16 -2.00 -9.80
C ASP A 14 -5.55 -1.58 -11.23
N ARG A 15 -4.72 -0.72 -11.82
CA ARG A 15 -4.77 -0.36 -13.25
C ARG A 15 -3.36 -0.39 -13.84
N ASP A 16 -3.27 -0.59 -15.15
CA ASP A 16 -1.98 -0.62 -15.84
C ASP A 16 -1.16 0.65 -15.54
N GLY A 17 0.08 0.45 -15.12
CA GLY A 17 0.99 1.53 -14.70
C GLY A 17 0.77 2.09 -13.29
N ALA A 18 -0.32 1.76 -12.58
CA ALA A 18 -0.59 2.29 -11.23
C ALA A 18 -0.37 1.27 -10.09
N ARG A 19 0.02 0.03 -10.43
CA ARG A 19 0.40 -0.99 -9.43
C ARG A 19 1.69 -0.64 -8.69
N SER A 20 2.49 0.26 -9.26
CA SER A 20 3.69 0.81 -8.61
C SER A 20 3.31 1.95 -7.68
N LEU A 21 3.66 1.82 -6.40
CA LEU A 21 3.38 2.83 -5.38
C LEU A 21 4.53 3.84 -5.24
N ALA A 22 5.77 3.38 -5.20
CA ALA A 22 6.94 4.23 -5.03
C ALA A 22 8.18 3.66 -5.72
N ASN A 23 9.13 4.54 -6.07
CA ASN A 23 10.45 4.16 -6.56
C ASN A 23 11.48 4.27 -5.44
N LEU A 24 12.42 3.32 -5.40
CA LEU A 24 13.52 3.31 -4.44
C LEU A 24 14.77 3.91 -5.07
N THR A 25 15.46 4.77 -4.33
CA THR A 25 16.74 5.34 -4.74
C THR A 25 17.76 5.14 -3.60
N PRO A 26 18.76 4.26 -3.75
CA PRO A 26 18.99 3.36 -4.89
C PRO A 26 17.93 2.24 -5.00
N LEU A 27 17.92 1.54 -6.14
CA LEU A 27 17.02 0.39 -6.36
C LEU A 27 17.17 -0.67 -5.27
N GLY A 28 16.06 -1.34 -4.96
CA GLY A 28 16.03 -2.42 -3.97
C GLY A 28 16.75 -3.68 -4.43
N ASN A 29 17.26 -4.46 -3.47
CA ASN A 29 17.83 -5.78 -3.68
C ASN A 29 16.93 -6.83 -3.03
N PRO A 30 16.50 -7.89 -3.75
CA PRO A 30 15.69 -8.95 -3.16
C PRO A 30 16.36 -9.59 -1.94
N GLY A 31 15.57 -9.92 -0.92
CA GLY A 31 16.05 -10.54 0.32
C GLY A 31 16.56 -9.57 1.39
N SER A 32 16.55 -8.27 1.14
CA SER A 32 16.82 -7.23 2.15
C SER A 32 15.53 -6.55 2.57
N ASP A 33 15.27 -6.51 3.87
CA ASP A 33 14.21 -5.65 4.42
C ASP A 33 14.55 -4.20 4.11
N ARG A 34 13.66 -3.54 3.37
CA ARG A 34 13.90 -2.20 2.80
C ARG A 34 12.74 -1.26 3.01
N ILE A 35 11.54 -1.81 3.13
CA ILE A 35 10.28 -1.06 3.13
C ILE A 35 9.47 -1.46 4.36
N LYS A 36 8.97 -0.45 5.06
CA LYS A 36 7.93 -0.60 6.07
C LYS A 36 6.63 -0.07 5.50
N LEU A 37 5.59 -0.90 5.57
CA LEU A 37 4.23 -0.53 5.18
C LEU A 37 3.38 -0.33 6.43
N GLN A 38 2.69 0.80 6.49
CA GLN A 38 1.69 1.07 7.51
C GLN A 38 0.34 1.13 6.84
N PHE A 39 -0.59 0.27 7.29
CA PHE A 39 -1.94 0.23 6.77
C PHE A 39 -2.91 0.84 7.78
N GLN A 40 -3.83 1.65 7.29
CA GLN A 40 -4.91 2.23 8.09
C GLN A 40 -6.23 2.09 7.33
N VAL A 41 -7.29 1.71 8.04
CA VAL A 41 -8.66 1.94 7.57
C VAL A 41 -9.13 3.25 8.19
N ASP A 42 -9.54 4.21 7.37
CA ASP A 42 -10.03 5.49 7.84
C ASP A 42 -11.54 5.48 8.17
N GLY A 43 -12.06 6.64 8.59
CA GLY A 43 -13.48 6.78 8.93
C GLY A 43 -14.45 6.64 7.74
N GLU A 44 -13.96 6.73 6.51
CA GLU A 44 -14.73 6.60 5.27
C GLU A 44 -14.62 5.19 4.66
N ARG A 45 -14.02 4.25 5.39
CA ARG A 45 -13.77 2.87 4.96
C ARG A 45 -12.82 2.76 3.77
N TYR A 46 -11.86 3.66 3.66
CA TYR A 46 -10.74 3.51 2.72
C TYR A 46 -9.56 2.83 3.40
N LEU A 47 -8.96 1.86 2.71
CA LEU A 47 -7.63 1.34 3.03
C LEU A 47 -6.57 2.31 2.52
N ARG A 48 -5.78 2.84 3.44
CA ARG A 48 -4.66 3.75 3.19
C ARG A 48 -3.35 3.07 3.51
N VAL A 49 -2.31 3.43 2.76
CA VAL A 49 -0.94 2.98 2.97
C VAL A 49 0.02 4.15 3.11
N THR A 50 0.93 4.03 4.08
CA THR A 50 2.14 4.85 4.19
C THR A 50 3.35 3.93 3.96
N VAL A 51 4.30 4.39 3.16
CA VAL A 51 5.47 3.62 2.74
C VAL A 51 6.72 4.34 3.23
N ASP A 52 7.44 3.70 4.15
CA ASP A 52 8.72 4.20 4.64
C ASP A 52 9.87 3.35 4.08
N ASP A 53 10.90 4.05 3.63
CA ASP A 53 12.15 3.51 3.15
C ASP A 53 13.14 3.42 4.33
N LEU A 54 13.56 2.20 4.70
CA LEU A 54 14.31 1.95 5.94
C LEU A 54 15.83 2.24 5.86
N LEU A 55 16.41 2.29 4.66
CA LEU A 55 17.82 2.60 4.43
C LEU A 55 18.06 4.11 4.20
N THR A 56 17.13 4.86 3.58
CA THR A 56 17.21 6.33 3.50
C THR A 56 16.50 7.03 4.66
N ASN A 57 15.63 6.31 5.40
CA ASN A 57 14.74 6.86 6.42
C ASN A 57 13.74 7.89 5.88
N GLU A 58 13.36 7.77 4.61
CA GLU A 58 12.41 8.66 3.96
C GLU A 58 11.01 8.04 3.91
N THR A 59 9.99 8.85 4.10
CA THR A 59 8.62 8.46 3.77
C THR A 59 8.37 8.73 2.28
N LEU A 60 8.22 7.65 1.50
CA LEU A 60 8.03 7.71 0.05
C LEU A 60 6.58 8.04 -0.33
N LEU A 61 5.63 7.60 0.50
CA LEU A 61 4.20 7.86 0.35
C LEU A 61 3.56 7.99 1.72
N THR A 62 2.61 8.92 1.85
CA THR A 62 1.87 9.15 3.09
C THR A 62 0.38 9.02 2.85
N ASN A 63 -0.28 8.10 3.58
CA ASN A 63 -1.74 7.94 3.61
C ASN A 63 -2.41 7.80 2.23
N GLN A 64 -1.74 7.16 1.27
CA GLN A 64 -2.26 6.93 -0.07
C GLN A 64 -3.42 5.94 -0.02
N VAL A 65 -4.58 6.32 -0.55
CA VAL A 65 -5.73 5.42 -0.70
C VAL A 65 -5.40 4.36 -1.76
N VAL A 66 -5.55 3.08 -1.41
CA VAL A 66 -5.30 1.94 -2.30
C VAL A 66 -6.53 1.06 -2.53
N ALA A 67 -7.51 1.10 -1.64
CA ALA A 67 -8.78 0.40 -1.84
C ALA A 67 -9.94 1.08 -1.09
N GLN A 68 -11.16 0.88 -1.58
CA GLN A 68 -12.40 1.18 -0.88
C GLN A 68 -13.01 -0.10 -0.33
N LEU A 69 -13.48 -0.06 0.93
CA LEU A 69 -14.15 -1.17 1.60
C LEU A 69 -15.67 -0.90 1.64
N SER A 70 -16.47 -1.87 1.22
CA SER A 70 -17.95 -1.76 1.16
C SER A 70 -18.60 -1.96 2.53
#